data_AF-A0A533SFS1-F1
#
_entry.id   AF-A0A533SFS1-F1
#
_cell.length_a   1.000
_cell.length_b   1.000
_cell.length_c   1.000
_cell.angle_alpha   90.00
_cell.angle_beta   90.00
_cell.angle_gamma   90.00
#
_symmetry.space_group_name_H-M   'P 1'
#
loop_
_entity.id
_entity.type
_entity.pdbx_description
1 polymer ?
#
loop_
_entity_poly.entity_id
_entity_poly.type
_entity_poly.pdbx_seq_one_letter_code
_entity_poly.pdbx_strand_id
1 'polypeptide(L)'
;DDLGAVLGDYNPDAGAWIRFNPMDGKGCKNENVTEFRYALVESDVMELDKQNAILRQLEIPIACLVHSGNKSLHAIVKVDAANYDEYRKRVDYLYKVCQKNGLRIDSQNRNPSRLSRMPGVARGENKQFIVDTNIGKATWNEWFEWIEGVNDDLPDPESLTDFWDNMPKLAPPLIHGVLRQGHKMLMAGPSKAGKSYALIQLSAAIAEGKKWFGWQCEQGRVLYVNLELDRASCLHRFREVYQTLGYGVANISNIDIWNLRGKSVPMDKLAPKLIRRAHKKNYVAIIIDPIYKVITGDENSADQMAHFCNQFDRVCTDLEAAVIYCHHHSKGYQGGKKSMDRASGSGVFARDPDALIDLVELDLTDDLLGHELNQAEARAITDVIRKYNRQHYDEEVSQDDLCSAPQMRIHAKTALNGPQAREMQSAVETSRAA
;
A
#
# COMPACT_ATOMS: atom_id res chain seq x y z
N ASP A 1 -32.50 40.30 -44.46
CA ASP A 1 -32.67 38.95 -43.90
C ASP A 1 -32.93 39.03 -42.42
N ASP A 2 -34.21 39.11 -42.06
CA ASP A 2 -34.66 39.32 -40.68
C ASP A 2 -34.84 37.95 -39.98
N LEU A 3 -33.96 37.65 -39.04
CA LEU A 3 -34.03 36.44 -38.21
C LEU A 3 -35.35 36.37 -37.41
N GLY A 4 -35.93 37.54 -37.09
CA GLY A 4 -37.20 37.68 -36.38
C GLY A 4 -38.39 37.20 -37.21
N ALA A 5 -38.33 37.29 -38.53
CA ALA A 5 -39.37 36.78 -39.42
C ALA A 5 -39.48 35.24 -39.44
N VAL A 6 -38.43 34.54 -39.01
CA VAL A 6 -38.37 33.06 -39.02
C VAL A 6 -38.47 32.47 -37.61
N LEU A 7 -37.83 33.09 -36.62
CA LEU A 7 -37.73 32.56 -35.25
C LEU A 7 -38.53 33.36 -34.21
N GLY A 8 -39.13 34.49 -34.62
CA GLY A 8 -39.77 35.46 -33.74
C GLY A 8 -38.77 36.48 -33.16
N ASP A 9 -39.30 37.63 -32.75
CA ASP A 9 -38.51 38.67 -32.10
C ASP A 9 -37.98 38.19 -30.74
N TYR A 10 -36.74 38.54 -30.42
CA TYR A 10 -36.10 38.25 -29.14
C TYR A 10 -35.95 39.53 -28.33
N ASN A 11 -35.84 39.40 -27.01
CA ASN A 11 -35.53 40.55 -26.15
C ASN A 11 -34.06 41.00 -26.39
N PRO A 12 -33.82 42.22 -26.91
CA PRO A 12 -32.47 42.70 -27.24
C PRO A 12 -31.51 42.74 -26.05
N ASP A 13 -32.00 42.98 -24.83
CA ASP A 13 -31.15 43.01 -23.62
C ASP A 13 -30.75 41.60 -23.17
N ALA A 14 -31.61 40.62 -23.43
CA ALA A 14 -31.40 39.22 -23.05
C ALA A 14 -30.55 38.45 -24.07
N GLY A 15 -30.70 38.79 -25.35
CA GLY A 15 -30.20 38.03 -26.49
C GLY A 15 -30.98 36.74 -26.74
N ALA A 16 -30.42 35.84 -27.55
CA ALA A 16 -30.99 34.52 -27.80
C ALA A 16 -30.07 33.36 -27.36
N TRP A 17 -30.66 32.18 -27.26
CA TRP A 17 -29.99 30.94 -26.89
C TRP A 17 -30.32 29.82 -27.85
N ILE A 18 -29.44 28.82 -27.91
CA ILE A 18 -29.62 27.63 -28.73
C ILE A 18 -29.33 26.37 -27.89
N ARG A 19 -30.07 25.29 -28.19
CA ARG A 19 -29.72 23.94 -27.73
C ARG A 19 -28.80 23.31 -28.74
N PHE A 20 -27.66 22.87 -28.27
CA PHE A 20 -26.63 22.25 -29.11
C PHE A 20 -26.78 20.73 -29.19
N ASN A 21 -27.42 20.10 -28.20
CA ASN A 21 -27.81 18.70 -28.30
C ASN A 21 -29.16 18.55 -29.00
N PRO A 22 -29.31 17.54 -29.88
CA PRO A 22 -30.58 17.23 -30.53
C PRO A 22 -31.71 16.96 -29.52
N MET A 23 -32.92 17.44 -29.85
CA MET A 23 -34.12 17.32 -29.04
C MET A 23 -35.21 16.55 -29.80
N ASP A 24 -36.12 15.90 -29.08
CA ASP A 24 -37.22 15.09 -29.63
C ASP A 24 -38.40 15.92 -30.22
N GLY A 25 -38.36 17.25 -30.08
CA GLY A 25 -39.41 18.17 -30.51
C GLY A 25 -40.67 18.19 -29.63
N LYS A 26 -40.72 17.39 -28.55
CA LYS A 26 -41.86 17.29 -27.63
C LYS A 26 -41.66 18.09 -26.35
N GLY A 27 -40.44 18.57 -26.09
CA GLY A 27 -40.16 19.38 -24.92
C GLY A 27 -38.73 19.89 -24.84
N CYS A 28 -38.42 20.49 -23.70
CA CYS A 28 -37.17 21.18 -23.45
C CYS A 28 -36.44 20.66 -22.19
N LYS A 29 -36.73 19.45 -21.70
CA LYS A 29 -36.06 18.90 -20.51
C LYS A 29 -34.95 17.91 -20.90
N ASN A 30 -34.21 17.40 -19.92
CA ASN A 30 -33.19 16.36 -20.14
C ASN A 30 -33.77 15.12 -20.80
N GLU A 31 -35.00 14.75 -20.43
CA GLU A 31 -35.74 13.60 -20.98
C GLU A 31 -36.03 13.73 -22.48
N ASN A 32 -35.98 14.96 -23.02
CA ASN A 32 -36.24 15.24 -24.43
C ASN A 32 -34.96 15.25 -25.28
N VAL A 33 -33.78 15.06 -24.68
CA VAL A 33 -32.50 14.99 -25.42
C VAL A 33 -32.41 13.63 -26.11
N THR A 34 -32.25 13.62 -27.43
CA THR A 34 -32.19 12.38 -28.21
C THR A 34 -30.78 11.85 -28.39
N GLU A 35 -29.77 12.73 -28.36
CA GLU A 35 -28.36 12.35 -28.52
C GLU A 35 -27.46 13.20 -27.62
N PHE A 36 -26.49 12.56 -26.96
CA PHE A 36 -25.56 13.19 -26.01
C PHE A 36 -24.22 13.54 -26.68
N ARG A 37 -24.27 14.37 -27.72
CA ARG A 37 -23.10 14.72 -28.54
C ARG A 37 -22.17 15.72 -27.87
N TYR A 38 -22.72 16.69 -27.14
CA TYR A 38 -21.95 17.81 -26.63
C TYR A 38 -22.24 18.14 -25.17
N ALA A 39 -21.27 18.78 -24.51
CA ALA A 39 -21.40 19.39 -23.19
C ALA A 39 -20.99 20.86 -23.25
N LEU A 40 -21.54 21.68 -22.35
CA LEU A 40 -21.13 23.08 -22.20
C LEU A 40 -20.04 23.19 -21.14
N VAL A 41 -18.96 23.88 -21.47
CA VAL A 41 -17.97 24.38 -20.52
C VAL A 41 -17.96 25.91 -20.64
N GLU A 42 -18.21 26.60 -19.53
CA GLU A 42 -18.17 28.06 -19.47
C GLU A 42 -17.69 28.54 -18.10
N SER A 43 -17.15 29.77 -18.08
CA SER A 43 -16.80 30.50 -16.87
C SER A 43 -17.21 31.97 -17.04
N ASP A 44 -17.86 32.54 -16.04
CA ASP A 44 -18.23 33.96 -15.99
C ASP A 44 -17.43 34.74 -14.93
N VAL A 45 -16.56 34.06 -14.19
CA VAL A 45 -15.71 34.59 -13.11
C VAL A 45 -14.24 34.73 -13.48
N MET A 46 -13.91 34.58 -14.77
CA MET A 46 -12.54 34.64 -15.28
C MET A 46 -12.45 35.63 -16.46
N GLU A 47 -11.28 36.23 -16.66
CA GLU A 47 -11.02 37.05 -17.86
C GLU A 47 -11.05 36.20 -19.13
N LEU A 48 -11.62 36.74 -20.21
CA LEU A 48 -11.84 36.03 -21.48
C LEU A 48 -10.55 35.44 -22.07
N ASP A 49 -9.44 36.18 -22.01
CA ASP A 49 -8.15 35.72 -22.53
C ASP A 49 -7.62 34.51 -21.76
N LYS A 50 -7.81 34.49 -20.44
CA LYS A 50 -7.42 33.35 -19.60
C LYS A 50 -8.30 32.13 -19.86
N GLN A 51 -9.60 32.34 -20.04
CA GLN A 51 -10.51 31.27 -20.44
C GLN A 51 -10.06 30.64 -21.76
N ASN A 52 -9.83 31.46 -22.80
CA ASN A 52 -9.40 31.00 -24.12
C ASN A 52 -8.04 30.29 -24.07
N ALA A 53 -7.06 30.82 -23.33
CA ALA A 53 -5.75 30.21 -23.18
C ALA A 53 -5.83 28.80 -22.58
N ILE A 54 -6.58 28.63 -21.47
CA ILE A 54 -6.71 27.32 -20.81
C ILE A 54 -7.46 26.32 -21.71
N LEU A 55 -8.56 26.75 -22.35
CA LEU A 55 -9.32 25.89 -23.26
C LEU A 55 -8.44 25.34 -24.40
N ARG A 56 -7.54 26.17 -24.94
CA ARG A 56 -6.61 25.77 -26.02
C ARG A 56 -5.44 24.94 -25.51
N GLN A 57 -4.87 25.30 -24.36
CA GLN A 57 -3.77 24.53 -23.75
C GLN A 57 -4.18 23.10 -23.42
N LEU A 58 -5.44 22.90 -23.01
CA LEU A 58 -5.99 21.58 -22.71
C LEU A 58 -6.41 20.79 -23.95
N GLU A 59 -6.25 21.34 -25.16
CA GLU A 59 -6.65 20.74 -26.44
C GLU A 59 -8.07 20.13 -26.42
N ILE A 60 -8.99 20.74 -25.65
CA ILE A 60 -10.35 20.22 -25.47
C ILE A 60 -11.04 20.15 -26.83
N PRO A 61 -11.74 19.04 -27.16
CA PRO A 61 -12.36 18.86 -28.47
C PRO A 61 -13.61 19.74 -28.60
N ILE A 62 -13.42 21.02 -28.92
CA ILE A 62 -14.48 22.02 -28.97
C ILE A 62 -15.05 22.08 -30.38
N ALA A 63 -16.35 21.77 -30.51
CA ALA A 63 -17.07 21.92 -31.76
C ALA A 63 -17.24 23.40 -32.14
N CYS A 64 -17.61 24.23 -31.16
CA CYS A 64 -17.80 25.66 -31.35
C CYS A 64 -17.51 26.42 -30.06
N LEU A 65 -16.73 27.49 -30.16
CA LEU A 65 -16.42 28.42 -29.08
C LEU A 65 -17.16 29.73 -29.33
N VAL A 66 -18.07 30.10 -28.42
CA VAL A 66 -18.96 31.25 -28.61
C VAL A 66 -18.71 32.32 -27.55
N HIS A 67 -18.55 33.57 -27.98
CA HIS A 67 -18.54 34.72 -27.08
C HIS A 67 -19.96 35.07 -26.64
N SER A 68 -20.22 35.15 -25.33
CA SER A 68 -21.58 35.33 -24.79
C SER A 68 -22.19 36.72 -24.93
N GLY A 69 -21.43 37.65 -25.54
CA GLY A 69 -21.73 39.08 -25.54
C GLY A 69 -21.44 39.76 -24.20
N ASN A 70 -20.77 39.08 -23.27
CA ASN A 70 -20.35 39.66 -22.00
C ASN A 70 -19.01 39.04 -21.52
N LYS A 71 -18.97 38.35 -20.37
CA LYS A 71 -17.72 37.90 -19.72
C LYS A 71 -17.38 36.41 -19.90
N SER A 72 -18.12 35.66 -20.70
CA SER A 72 -17.95 34.21 -20.79
C SER A 72 -17.74 33.71 -22.21
N LEU A 73 -16.87 32.72 -22.33
CA LEU A 73 -16.78 31.86 -23.50
C LEU A 73 -17.59 30.58 -23.25
N HIS A 74 -18.51 30.30 -24.16
CA HIS A 74 -19.28 29.06 -24.18
C HIS A 74 -18.55 28.06 -25.09
N ALA A 75 -17.79 27.14 -24.49
CA ALA A 75 -17.16 26.04 -25.19
C ALA A 75 -18.14 24.87 -25.31
N ILE A 76 -18.60 24.59 -26.53
CA ILE A 76 -19.43 23.43 -26.84
C ILE A 76 -18.50 22.27 -27.16
N VAL A 77 -18.28 21.39 -26.18
CA VAL A 77 -17.29 20.30 -26.22
C VAL A 77 -17.92 19.01 -26.74
N LYS A 78 -17.25 18.34 -27.70
CA LYS A 78 -17.62 17.01 -28.20
C LYS A 78 -17.41 15.98 -27.10
N VAL A 79 -18.49 15.34 -26.67
CA VAL A 79 -18.46 14.25 -25.68
C VAL A 79 -18.98 12.94 -26.24
N ASP A 80 -19.75 12.94 -27.34
CA ASP A 80 -20.19 11.76 -28.11
C ASP A 80 -20.51 10.53 -27.24
N ALA A 81 -21.36 10.72 -26.24
CA ALA A 81 -21.73 9.66 -25.30
C ALA A 81 -22.90 8.83 -25.85
N ALA A 82 -22.84 7.51 -25.69
CA ALA A 82 -23.86 6.60 -26.20
C ALA A 82 -25.17 6.65 -25.38
N ASN A 83 -25.10 7.08 -24.13
CA ASN A 83 -26.24 7.19 -23.22
C ASN A 83 -25.98 8.23 -22.11
N TYR A 84 -27.02 8.50 -21.31
CA TYR A 84 -26.96 9.51 -20.24
C TYR A 84 -25.94 9.18 -19.14
N ASP A 85 -25.76 7.90 -18.80
CA ASP A 85 -24.80 7.49 -17.77
C ASP A 85 -23.36 7.75 -18.20
N GLU A 86 -23.05 7.42 -19.46
CA GLU A 86 -21.75 7.73 -20.06
C GLU A 86 -21.55 9.23 -20.20
N TYR A 87 -22.57 9.98 -20.64
CA TYR A 87 -22.53 11.43 -20.72
C TYR A 87 -22.13 12.03 -19.38
N ARG A 88 -22.80 11.63 -18.28
CA ARG A 88 -22.47 12.10 -16.94
C ARG A 88 -21.02 11.82 -16.58
N LYS A 89 -20.51 10.61 -16.82
CA LYS A 89 -19.12 10.24 -16.53
C LYS A 89 -18.12 11.08 -17.31
N ARG A 90 -18.36 11.28 -18.62
CA ARG A 90 -17.50 12.11 -19.49
C ARG A 90 -17.52 13.58 -19.06
N VAL A 91 -18.69 14.16 -18.81
CA VAL A 91 -18.80 15.54 -18.32
C VAL A 91 -18.15 15.72 -16.95
N ASP A 92 -18.32 14.79 -16.02
CA ASP A 92 -17.67 14.84 -14.71
C ASP A 92 -16.15 14.80 -14.84
N TYR A 93 -15.61 13.97 -15.72
CA TYR A 93 -14.18 13.89 -16.01
C TYR A 93 -13.67 15.20 -16.64
N LEU A 94 -14.34 15.69 -17.70
CA LEU A 94 -14.02 16.95 -18.37
C LEU A 94 -13.94 18.11 -17.38
N TYR A 95 -14.94 18.23 -16.50
CA TYR A 95 -14.98 19.31 -15.51
C TYR A 95 -13.84 19.20 -14.50
N LYS A 96 -13.49 17.98 -14.08
CA LYS A 96 -12.34 17.75 -13.19
C LYS A 96 -11.02 18.17 -13.85
N VAL A 97 -10.80 17.81 -15.11
CA VAL A 97 -9.59 18.21 -15.86
C VAL A 97 -9.51 19.73 -15.96
N CYS A 98 -10.58 20.38 -16.38
CA CYS A 98 -10.64 21.83 -16.47
C CYS A 98 -10.38 22.52 -15.11
N GLN A 99 -10.97 22.02 -14.03
CA GLN A 99 -10.75 22.56 -12.68
C GLN A 99 -9.34 22.32 -12.16
N LYS A 100 -8.76 21.13 -12.35
CA LYS A 100 -7.35 20.79 -12.00
C LYS A 100 -6.38 21.76 -12.68
N ASN A 101 -6.72 22.21 -13.90
CA ASN A 101 -5.92 23.12 -14.70
C ASN A 101 -6.35 24.59 -14.60
N GLY A 102 -7.09 24.96 -13.55
CA GLY A 102 -7.36 26.36 -13.20
C GLY A 102 -8.56 27.02 -13.87
N LEU A 103 -9.36 26.30 -14.67
CA LEU A 103 -10.62 26.80 -15.23
C LEU A 103 -11.76 26.67 -14.20
N ARG A 104 -12.27 27.80 -13.71
CA ARG A 104 -13.38 27.86 -12.76
C ARG A 104 -14.72 27.73 -13.49
N ILE A 105 -15.21 26.50 -13.62
CA ILE A 105 -16.45 26.18 -14.33
C ILE A 105 -17.67 26.32 -13.42
N ASP A 106 -18.78 26.82 -13.96
CA ASP A 106 -20.08 26.73 -13.30
C ASP A 106 -20.61 25.28 -13.30
N SER A 107 -20.58 24.67 -12.11
CA SER A 107 -21.03 23.29 -11.88
C SER A 107 -22.51 23.03 -12.18
N GLN A 108 -23.34 24.07 -12.32
CA GLN A 108 -24.76 23.93 -12.65
C GLN A 108 -25.00 23.59 -14.12
N ASN A 109 -23.98 23.75 -14.99
CA ASN A 109 -24.11 23.60 -16.44
C ASN A 109 -23.93 22.17 -16.97
N ARG A 110 -23.96 21.17 -16.09
CA ARG A 110 -23.69 19.76 -16.44
C ARG A 110 -24.82 19.08 -17.21
N ASN A 111 -26.03 19.65 -17.22
CA ASN A 111 -27.20 19.00 -17.80
C ASN A 111 -27.13 18.96 -19.35
N PRO A 112 -27.52 17.85 -20.00
CA PRO A 112 -27.41 17.70 -21.46
C PRO A 112 -28.37 18.62 -22.24
N SER A 113 -29.44 19.11 -21.60
CA SER A 113 -30.38 20.06 -22.20
C SER A 113 -29.93 21.53 -22.10
N ARG A 114 -28.68 21.78 -21.68
CA ARG A 114 -28.19 23.13 -21.43
C ARG A 114 -28.19 23.99 -22.69
N LEU A 115 -28.37 25.29 -22.46
CA LEU A 115 -28.40 26.31 -23.50
C LEU A 115 -27.02 26.93 -23.67
N SER A 116 -26.61 27.14 -24.92
CA SER A 116 -25.50 28.02 -25.27
C SER A 116 -26.03 29.32 -25.89
N ARG A 117 -25.18 30.34 -25.95
CA ARG A 117 -25.50 31.63 -26.57
C ARG A 117 -25.61 31.48 -28.08
N MET A 118 -26.57 32.17 -28.69
CA MET A 118 -26.82 32.06 -30.13
C MET A 118 -25.95 33.06 -30.90
N PRO A 119 -24.97 32.61 -31.71
CA PRO A 119 -24.14 33.51 -32.48
C PRO A 119 -24.95 34.28 -33.52
N GLY A 120 -24.54 35.52 -33.80
CA GLY A 120 -25.22 36.41 -34.74
C GLY A 120 -26.24 37.34 -34.08
N VAL A 121 -26.62 37.08 -32.82
CA VAL A 121 -27.69 37.81 -32.11
C VAL A 121 -27.09 38.86 -31.17
N ALA A 122 -27.66 40.07 -31.15
CA ALA A 122 -27.26 41.14 -30.24
C ALA A 122 -27.71 40.84 -28.80
N ARG A 123 -26.99 41.41 -27.82
CA ARG A 123 -27.29 41.33 -26.39
C ARG A 123 -26.87 42.64 -25.75
N GLY A 124 -27.82 43.54 -25.53
CA GLY A 124 -27.56 44.93 -25.23
C GLY A 124 -26.73 45.56 -26.34
N GLU A 125 -25.61 46.20 -25.98
CA GLU A 125 -24.67 46.82 -26.93
C GLU A 125 -23.70 45.84 -27.58
N ASN A 126 -23.60 44.60 -27.06
CA ASN A 126 -22.62 43.61 -27.50
C ASN A 126 -23.24 42.57 -28.42
N LYS A 127 -22.41 41.97 -29.28
CA LYS A 127 -22.83 40.86 -30.16
C LYS A 127 -22.40 39.52 -29.58
N GLN A 128 -23.25 38.50 -29.73
CA GLN A 128 -22.88 37.10 -29.55
C GLN A 128 -22.29 36.60 -30.87
N PHE A 129 -21.09 36.01 -30.85
CA PHE A 129 -20.42 35.57 -32.08
C PHE A 129 -19.55 34.33 -31.85
N ILE A 130 -19.29 33.62 -32.94
CA ILE A 130 -18.37 32.48 -32.95
C ILE A 130 -16.95 33.02 -32.88
N VAL A 131 -16.21 32.60 -31.87
CA VAL A 131 -14.78 32.88 -31.73
C VAL A 131 -13.97 31.91 -32.57
N ASP A 132 -14.31 30.61 -32.53
CA ASP A 132 -13.62 29.57 -33.27
C ASP A 132 -14.48 28.29 -33.40
N THR A 133 -14.10 27.39 -34.30
CA THR A 133 -14.79 26.10 -34.52
C THR A 133 -13.80 24.97 -34.72
N ASN A 134 -14.15 23.78 -34.23
CA ASN A 134 -13.34 22.56 -34.38
C ASN A 134 -11.89 22.74 -33.91
N ILE A 135 -11.71 23.24 -32.69
CA ILE A 135 -10.40 23.40 -32.04
C ILE A 135 -10.13 22.29 -31.03
N GLY A 136 -8.85 22.04 -30.74
CA GLY A 136 -8.41 20.93 -29.91
C GLY A 136 -8.38 19.60 -30.68
N LYS A 137 -8.40 18.48 -29.95
CA LYS A 137 -8.42 17.14 -30.56
C LYS A 137 -9.70 16.90 -31.37
N ALA A 138 -9.64 15.97 -32.32
CA ALA A 138 -10.75 15.73 -33.23
C ALA A 138 -11.94 15.04 -32.52
N THR A 139 -11.64 14.16 -31.57
CA THR A 139 -12.62 13.31 -30.87
C THR A 139 -12.39 13.28 -29.36
N TRP A 140 -13.44 12.88 -28.61
CA TRP A 140 -13.34 12.64 -27.17
C TRP A 140 -12.24 11.63 -26.81
N ASN A 141 -12.15 10.51 -27.54
CA ASN A 141 -11.21 9.44 -27.21
C ASN A 141 -9.76 9.88 -27.40
N GLU A 142 -9.46 10.56 -28.51
CA GLU A 142 -8.11 11.11 -28.76
C GLU A 142 -7.71 12.12 -27.68
N TRP A 143 -8.65 12.98 -27.26
CA TRP A 143 -8.43 13.91 -26.16
C TRP A 143 -8.20 13.19 -24.82
N PHE A 144 -9.00 12.18 -24.53
CA PHE A 144 -8.90 11.41 -23.30
C PHE A 144 -7.56 10.66 -23.20
N GLU A 145 -7.11 10.03 -24.29
CA GLU A 145 -5.80 9.36 -24.33
C GLU A 145 -4.65 10.37 -24.19
N TRP A 146 -4.75 11.52 -24.86
CA TRP A 146 -3.72 12.56 -24.79
C TRP A 146 -3.61 13.17 -23.38
N ILE A 147 -4.73 13.51 -22.74
CA ILE A 147 -4.71 14.16 -21.43
C ILE A 147 -4.24 13.20 -20.33
N GLU A 148 -4.53 11.90 -20.44
CA GLU A 148 -3.99 10.88 -19.53
C GLU A 148 -2.49 10.64 -19.79
N GLY A 149 -2.03 10.76 -21.03
CA GLY A 149 -0.61 10.60 -21.38
C GLY A 149 0.27 11.80 -21.01
N VAL A 150 -0.26 13.03 -21.04
CA VAL A 150 0.47 14.25 -20.62
C VAL A 150 0.48 14.42 -19.10
N ASN A 151 -0.47 13.79 -18.40
CA ASN A 151 -0.64 13.87 -16.95
C ASN A 151 -0.26 12.52 -16.34
N ASP A 152 0.90 11.97 -16.74
CA ASP A 152 1.36 10.66 -16.28
C ASP A 152 1.67 10.62 -14.76
N ASP A 153 1.56 11.78 -14.08
CA ASP A 153 1.78 12.00 -12.64
C ASP A 153 3.13 11.38 -12.18
N LEU A 154 4.09 11.21 -13.10
CA LEU A 154 5.42 10.73 -12.82
C LEU A 154 6.31 11.88 -12.33
N PRO A 155 7.25 11.62 -11.41
CA PRO A 155 8.24 12.62 -11.03
C PRO A 155 9.17 12.93 -12.22
N ASP A 156 9.59 14.19 -12.33
CA ASP A 156 10.60 14.59 -13.31
C ASP A 156 11.92 13.82 -13.07
N PRO A 157 12.65 13.43 -14.13
CA PRO A 157 13.97 12.81 -13.96
C PRO A 157 14.93 13.72 -13.20
N GLU A 158 15.56 13.18 -12.16
CA GLU A 158 16.58 13.87 -11.35
C GLU A 158 17.99 13.63 -11.93
N SER A 159 18.85 14.65 -11.91
CA SER A 159 20.26 14.51 -12.32
C SER A 159 21.14 14.16 -11.14
N LEU A 160 21.97 13.11 -11.27
CA LEU A 160 22.93 12.70 -10.23
C LEU A 160 23.91 13.83 -9.85
N THR A 161 24.20 14.74 -10.79
CA THR A 161 25.06 15.92 -10.54
C THR A 161 24.50 16.84 -9.47
N ASP A 162 23.18 16.89 -9.33
CA ASP A 162 22.51 17.81 -8.42
C ASP A 162 22.70 17.39 -6.95
N PHE A 163 23.07 16.12 -6.72
CA PHE A 163 23.22 15.52 -5.39
C PHE A 163 24.62 15.03 -5.07
N TRP A 164 25.56 15.02 -6.02
CA TRP A 164 26.86 14.36 -5.85
C TRP A 164 27.65 14.84 -4.63
N ASP A 165 27.66 16.15 -4.40
CA ASP A 165 28.33 16.77 -3.25
C ASP A 165 27.43 16.87 -1.99
N ASN A 166 26.13 16.57 -2.12
CA ASN A 166 25.15 16.64 -1.05
C ASN A 166 24.10 15.53 -1.16
N MET A 167 24.53 14.29 -0.92
CA MET A 167 23.68 13.11 -1.07
C MET A 167 22.51 13.13 -0.06
N PRO A 168 21.30 12.70 -0.48
CA PRO A 168 20.17 12.58 0.43
C PRO A 168 20.47 11.58 1.55
N LYS A 169 19.94 11.87 2.75
CA LYS A 169 20.08 10.96 3.89
C LYS A 169 19.26 9.70 3.64
N LEU A 170 19.86 8.55 3.94
CA LEU A 170 19.13 7.28 3.95
C LEU A 170 18.04 7.30 5.02
N ALA A 171 16.91 6.68 4.72
CA ALA A 171 15.85 6.48 5.70
C ALA A 171 16.40 5.78 6.97
N PRO A 172 15.99 6.20 8.17
CA PRO A 172 16.51 5.64 9.41
C PRO A 172 16.18 4.14 9.52
N PRO A 173 17.06 3.32 10.13
CA PRO A 173 16.75 1.91 10.39
C PRO A 173 15.53 1.80 11.31
N LEU A 174 14.69 0.79 11.09
CA LEU A 174 13.67 0.35 12.04
C LEU A 174 14.13 -0.94 12.75
N ILE A 175 14.68 -1.87 11.97
CA ILE A 175 15.34 -3.08 12.46
C ILE A 175 16.75 -3.04 11.90
N HIS A 176 17.73 -2.90 12.79
CA HIS A 176 19.13 -2.67 12.40
C HIS A 176 19.66 -3.83 11.55
N GLY A 177 20.14 -3.50 10.35
CA GLY A 177 20.65 -4.47 9.38
C GLY A 177 19.58 -5.24 8.59
N VAL A 178 18.29 -4.96 8.82
CA VAL A 178 17.18 -5.69 8.18
C VAL A 178 16.21 -4.77 7.45
N LEU A 179 15.68 -3.73 8.12
CA LEU A 179 14.58 -2.93 7.57
C LEU A 179 14.71 -1.46 7.96
N ARG A 180 14.45 -0.55 7.02
CA ARG A 180 14.39 0.92 7.24
C ARG A 180 12.94 1.40 7.37
N GLN A 181 12.74 2.58 7.96
CA GLN A 181 11.44 3.25 7.92
C GLN A 181 11.08 3.59 6.47
N GLY A 182 9.79 3.54 6.12
CA GLY A 182 9.31 3.71 4.75
C GLY A 182 9.58 2.53 3.80
N HIS A 183 10.11 1.40 4.29
CA HIS A 183 10.34 0.19 3.49
C HIS A 183 9.36 -0.93 3.86
N LYS A 184 9.22 -1.92 2.99
CA LYS A 184 8.35 -3.09 3.17
C LYS A 184 9.12 -4.37 3.50
N MET A 185 8.59 -5.16 4.43
CA MET A 185 9.13 -6.48 4.80
C MET A 185 8.07 -7.56 4.72
N LEU A 186 8.40 -8.66 4.05
CA LEU A 186 7.59 -9.87 4.03
C LEU A 186 8.13 -10.91 5.01
N MET A 187 7.25 -11.47 5.84
CA MET A 187 7.51 -12.68 6.62
C MET A 187 6.77 -13.87 6.00
N ALA A 188 7.52 -14.75 5.35
CA ALA A 188 7.01 -15.99 4.77
C ALA A 188 7.21 -17.17 5.72
N GLY A 189 6.35 -18.17 5.63
CA GLY A 189 6.51 -19.41 6.40
C GLY A 189 5.30 -20.33 6.31
N PRO A 190 5.43 -21.61 6.69
CA PRO A 190 4.32 -22.55 6.65
C PRO A 190 3.16 -22.12 7.58
N SER A 191 2.00 -22.74 7.38
CA SER A 191 0.88 -22.55 8.30
C SER A 191 1.30 -22.98 9.72
N LYS A 192 0.88 -22.22 10.72
CA LYS A 192 1.19 -22.46 12.15
C LYS A 192 2.69 -22.38 12.53
N ALA A 193 3.58 -21.89 11.66
CA ALA A 193 5.00 -21.69 11.94
C ALA A 193 5.36 -20.56 12.93
N GLY A 194 4.40 -20.08 13.73
CA GLY A 194 4.64 -19.01 14.71
C GLY A 194 4.70 -17.58 14.15
N LYS A 195 4.43 -17.32 12.87
CA LYS A 195 4.47 -15.98 12.25
C LYS A 195 3.77 -14.89 13.07
N SER A 196 2.52 -15.12 13.47
CA SER A 196 1.79 -14.14 14.29
C SER A 196 2.45 -13.87 15.64
N TYR A 197 3.03 -14.89 16.30
CA TYR A 197 3.79 -14.68 17.53
C TYR A 197 5.08 -13.89 17.27
N ALA A 198 5.80 -14.18 16.18
CA ALA A 198 6.98 -13.44 15.77
C ALA A 198 6.67 -11.97 15.47
N LEU A 199 5.54 -11.67 14.82
CA LEU A 199 5.08 -10.30 14.54
C LEU A 199 4.61 -9.57 15.80
N ILE A 200 3.94 -10.26 16.73
CA ILE A 200 3.57 -9.70 18.05
C ILE A 200 4.85 -9.38 18.85
N GLN A 201 5.82 -10.29 18.84
CA GLN A 201 7.13 -10.06 19.46
C GLN A 201 7.86 -8.88 18.83
N LEU A 202 7.83 -8.75 17.50
CA LEU A 202 8.40 -7.61 16.79
C LEU A 202 7.71 -6.29 17.20
N SER A 203 6.38 -6.31 17.34
CA SER A 203 5.62 -5.14 17.82
C SER A 203 6.08 -4.71 19.21
N ALA A 204 6.25 -5.67 20.13
CA ALA A 204 6.77 -5.42 21.47
C ALA A 204 8.22 -4.92 21.44
N ALA A 205 9.08 -5.50 20.59
CA ALA A 205 10.47 -5.10 20.45
C ALA A 205 10.61 -3.66 19.92
N ILE A 206 9.82 -3.26 18.90
CA ILE A 206 9.79 -1.89 18.40
C ILE A 206 9.21 -0.93 19.44
N ALA A 207 8.12 -1.31 20.13
CA ALA A 207 7.52 -0.43 21.14
C ALA A 207 8.48 -0.10 22.29
N GLU A 208 9.26 -1.09 22.72
CA GLU A 208 10.17 -1.01 23.86
C GLU A 208 11.65 -0.77 23.49
N GLY A 209 11.99 -0.66 22.20
CA GLY A 209 13.37 -0.50 21.73
C GLY A 209 14.28 -1.69 22.07
N LYS A 210 13.75 -2.92 22.00
CA LYS A 210 14.46 -4.17 22.33
C LYS A 210 14.92 -4.92 21.09
N LYS A 211 15.63 -6.02 21.31
CA LYS A 211 16.07 -6.91 20.23
C LYS A 211 14.95 -7.86 19.79
N TRP A 212 14.80 -8.04 18.48
CA TRP A 212 13.97 -9.06 17.86
C TRP A 212 14.85 -10.05 17.11
N PHE A 213 14.82 -11.34 17.48
CA PHE A 213 15.73 -12.37 16.97
C PHE A 213 17.21 -11.97 16.94
N GLY A 214 17.64 -11.16 17.91
CA GLY A 214 19.01 -10.66 18.03
C GLY A 214 19.28 -9.32 17.34
N TRP A 215 18.44 -8.89 16.39
CA TRP A 215 18.54 -7.57 15.75
C TRP A 215 17.96 -6.48 16.63
N GLN A 216 18.67 -5.35 16.75
CA GLN A 216 18.19 -4.20 17.51
C GLN A 216 17.04 -3.52 16.76
N CYS A 217 15.94 -3.22 17.45
CA CYS A 217 14.85 -2.40 16.92
C CYS A 217 14.96 -0.96 17.41
N GLU A 218 14.59 0.00 16.55
CA GLU A 218 14.37 1.38 16.96
C GLU A 218 13.05 1.50 17.72
N GLN A 219 13.04 2.38 18.72
CA GLN A 219 11.84 2.58 19.53
C GLN A 219 10.81 3.42 18.76
N GLY A 220 9.56 2.97 18.69
CA GLY A 220 8.51 3.78 18.08
C GLY A 220 7.11 3.19 18.15
N ARG A 221 6.13 3.93 17.61
CA ARG A 221 4.72 3.52 17.59
C ARG A 221 4.45 2.52 16.49
N VAL A 222 3.71 1.46 16.81
CA VAL A 222 3.38 0.36 15.91
C VAL A 222 1.87 0.20 15.82
N LEU A 223 1.37 0.07 14.59
CA LEU A 223 0.00 -0.34 14.34
C LEU A 223 -0.05 -1.81 13.93
N TYR A 224 -0.67 -2.65 14.75
CA TYR A 224 -0.92 -4.06 14.42
C TYR A 224 -2.32 -4.25 13.85
N VAL A 225 -2.41 -4.54 12.56
CA VAL A 225 -3.67 -4.82 11.85
C VAL A 225 -3.94 -6.32 11.91
N ASN A 226 -4.77 -6.71 12.89
CA ASN A 226 -5.17 -8.10 13.11
C ASN A 226 -6.36 -8.47 12.22
N LEU A 227 -6.15 -9.32 11.23
CA LEU A 227 -7.18 -9.74 10.25
C LEU A 227 -7.74 -11.15 10.51
N GLU A 228 -7.07 -11.96 11.33
CA GLU A 228 -7.41 -13.39 11.48
C GLU A 228 -7.80 -13.80 12.90
N LEU A 229 -7.09 -13.32 13.93
CA LEU A 229 -7.36 -13.73 15.32
C LEU A 229 -8.61 -13.05 15.86
N ASP A 230 -9.37 -13.73 16.72
CA ASP A 230 -10.35 -13.00 17.52
C ASP A 230 -9.64 -12.02 18.46
N ARG A 231 -10.36 -10.98 18.84
CA ARG A 231 -9.81 -9.89 19.64
C ARG A 231 -9.24 -10.37 20.97
N ALA A 232 -9.92 -11.29 21.67
CA ALA A 232 -9.47 -11.75 22.98
C ALA A 232 -8.16 -12.53 22.87
N SER A 233 -8.10 -13.49 21.94
CA SER A 233 -6.88 -14.25 21.67
C SER A 233 -5.70 -13.35 21.30
N CYS A 234 -5.91 -12.35 20.44
CA CYS A 234 -4.86 -11.41 20.07
C CYS A 234 -4.29 -10.67 21.30
N LEU A 235 -5.16 -10.11 22.15
CA LEU A 235 -4.74 -9.38 23.35
C LEU A 235 -4.03 -10.29 24.37
N HIS A 236 -4.52 -11.52 24.55
CA HIS A 236 -3.87 -12.50 25.42
C HIS A 236 -2.47 -12.85 24.92
N ARG A 237 -2.27 -13.01 23.61
CA ARG A 237 -0.95 -13.28 23.03
C ARG A 237 0.04 -12.14 23.23
N PHE A 238 -0.41 -10.88 23.07
CA PHE A 238 0.45 -9.73 23.40
C PHE A 238 0.91 -9.77 24.86
N ARG A 239 -0.02 -10.04 25.79
CA ARG A 239 0.33 -10.17 27.21
C ARG A 239 1.29 -11.33 27.48
N GLU A 240 1.03 -12.50 26.90
CA GLU A 240 1.86 -13.69 27.01
C GLU A 240 3.28 -13.42 26.52
N VAL A 241 3.44 -12.80 25.36
CA VAL A 241 4.75 -12.44 24.80
C VAL A 241 5.53 -11.51 25.73
N TYR A 242 4.90 -10.47 26.27
CA TYR A 242 5.57 -9.57 27.23
C TYR A 242 6.01 -10.32 28.50
N GLN A 243 5.15 -11.19 29.03
CA GLN A 243 5.44 -11.97 30.24
C GLN A 243 6.59 -12.96 30.01
N THR A 244 6.53 -13.73 28.93
CA THR A 244 7.54 -14.75 28.60
C THR A 244 8.90 -14.15 28.32
N LEU A 245 8.95 -12.97 27.69
CA LEU A 245 10.22 -12.26 27.42
C LEU A 245 10.75 -11.49 28.63
N GLY A 246 9.98 -11.40 29.72
CA GLY A 246 10.33 -10.57 30.88
C GLY A 246 10.40 -9.07 30.53
N TYR A 247 9.66 -8.62 29.52
CA TYR A 247 9.66 -7.22 29.11
C TYR A 247 8.85 -6.38 30.11
N GLY A 248 9.43 -5.27 30.54
CA GLY A 248 8.66 -4.20 31.18
C GLY A 248 7.69 -3.56 30.18
N VAL A 249 6.62 -2.96 30.69
CA VAL A 249 5.58 -2.29 29.88
C VAL A 249 5.76 -0.78 29.84
N ALA A 250 7.02 -0.31 29.83
CA ALA A 250 7.34 1.11 29.93
C ALA A 250 6.75 1.91 28.75
N ASN A 251 6.65 1.28 27.57
CA ASN A 251 6.21 1.92 26.34
C ASN A 251 5.10 1.13 25.63
N ILE A 252 4.34 0.31 26.35
CA ILE A 252 3.25 -0.50 25.79
C ILE A 252 2.19 0.35 25.06
N SER A 253 2.04 1.63 25.44
CA SER A 253 1.18 2.60 24.77
C SER A 253 1.59 2.92 23.33
N ASN A 254 2.78 2.50 22.90
CA ASN A 254 3.23 2.61 21.53
C ASN A 254 2.57 1.58 20.60
N ILE A 255 1.88 0.58 21.15
CA ILE A 255 1.21 -0.47 20.36
C ILE A 255 -0.28 -0.16 20.25
N ASP A 256 -0.74 0.07 19.03
CA ASP A 256 -2.16 0.16 18.69
C ASP A 256 -2.58 -1.09 17.91
N ILE A 257 -3.70 -1.71 18.27
CA ILE A 257 -4.21 -2.93 17.60
C ILE A 257 -5.53 -2.63 16.88
N TRP A 258 -5.54 -2.79 15.57
CA TRP A 258 -6.74 -2.67 14.75
C TRP A 258 -7.32 -4.05 14.41
N ASN A 259 -8.36 -4.45 15.15
CA ASN A 259 -9.02 -5.74 14.98
C ASN A 259 -10.04 -5.69 13.82
N LEU A 260 -9.73 -6.39 12.74
CA LEU A 260 -10.50 -6.43 11.49
C LEU A 260 -10.99 -7.84 11.11
N ARG A 261 -10.84 -8.85 11.98
CA ARG A 261 -11.43 -10.18 11.75
C ARG A 261 -12.93 -10.05 11.43
N GLY A 262 -13.34 -10.61 10.29
CA GLY A 262 -14.71 -10.55 9.79
C GLY A 262 -15.15 -9.20 9.21
N LYS A 263 -14.22 -8.23 9.12
CA LYS A 263 -14.45 -6.87 8.60
C LYS A 263 -13.35 -6.45 7.61
N SER A 264 -12.56 -7.41 7.10
CA SER A 264 -11.50 -7.13 6.15
C SER A 264 -12.09 -6.64 4.83
N VAL A 265 -11.33 -5.79 4.16
CA VAL A 265 -11.63 -5.32 2.81
C VAL A 265 -10.37 -5.49 1.96
N PRO A 266 -10.55 -5.67 0.65
CA PRO A 266 -9.51 -5.48 -0.37
C PRO A 266 -8.47 -4.40 -0.03
N MET A 267 -7.17 -4.65 -0.27
CA MET A 267 -6.09 -3.74 0.12
C MET A 267 -6.18 -2.37 -0.56
N ASP A 268 -6.62 -2.29 -1.82
CA ASP A 268 -6.94 -1.05 -2.54
C ASP A 268 -7.97 -0.16 -1.79
N LYS A 269 -8.92 -0.78 -1.08
CA LYS A 269 -9.92 -0.11 -0.24
C LYS A 269 -9.44 0.10 1.19
N LEU A 270 -8.48 -0.71 1.66
CA LEU A 270 -7.93 -0.63 3.01
C LEU A 270 -6.87 0.46 3.10
N ALA A 271 -5.97 0.57 2.13
CA ALA A 271 -4.84 1.52 2.15
C ALA A 271 -5.28 2.98 2.40
N PRO A 272 -6.28 3.56 1.68
CA PRO A 272 -6.71 4.93 1.95
C PRO A 272 -7.31 5.09 3.36
N LYS A 273 -8.00 4.07 3.86
CA LYS A 273 -8.61 4.04 5.20
C LYS A 273 -7.58 3.91 6.31
N LEU A 274 -6.49 3.20 6.04
CA LEU A 274 -5.34 3.01 6.90
C LEU A 274 -4.55 4.31 6.99
N ILE A 275 -4.13 4.87 5.85
CA ILE A 275 -3.40 6.14 5.75
C ILE A 275 -4.13 7.24 6.50
N ARG A 276 -5.43 7.44 6.22
CA ARG A 276 -6.24 8.46 6.92
C ARG A 276 -6.26 8.30 8.45
N ARG A 277 -6.26 7.06 8.97
CA ARG A 277 -6.27 6.80 10.41
C ARG A 277 -4.88 6.90 11.04
N ALA A 278 -3.84 6.59 10.27
CA ALA A 278 -2.46 6.55 10.72
C ALA A 278 -1.73 7.90 10.64
N HIS A 279 -2.14 8.78 9.71
CA HIS A 279 -1.46 10.06 9.40
C HIS A 279 -1.15 10.94 10.62
N LYS A 280 -1.98 10.92 11.68
CA LYS A 280 -1.77 11.75 12.89
C LYS A 280 -1.20 10.98 14.08
N LYS A 281 -0.82 9.72 13.88
CA LYS A 281 -0.38 8.82 14.94
C LYS A 281 1.12 8.58 14.92
N ASN A 282 1.84 8.99 13.87
CA ASN A 282 3.28 8.86 13.73
C ASN A 282 3.75 7.42 14.01
N TYR A 283 3.10 6.45 13.36
CA TYR A 283 3.56 5.06 13.43
C TYR A 283 4.85 4.92 12.64
N VAL A 284 5.87 4.29 13.24
CA VAL A 284 7.11 3.93 12.52
C VAL A 284 6.97 2.60 11.80
N ALA A 285 5.97 1.79 12.19
CA ALA A 285 5.70 0.49 11.60
C ALA A 285 4.19 0.18 11.56
N ILE A 286 3.74 -0.43 10.46
CA ILE A 286 2.40 -0.99 10.30
C ILE A 286 2.54 -2.46 9.97
N ILE A 287 2.01 -3.31 10.84
CA ILE A 287 2.04 -4.77 10.69
C ILE A 287 0.69 -5.27 10.21
N ILE A 288 0.64 -6.04 9.13
CA ILE A 288 -0.58 -6.61 8.54
C ILE A 288 -0.53 -8.13 8.63
N ASP A 289 -1.38 -8.71 9.48
CA ASP A 289 -1.37 -10.14 9.80
C ASP A 289 -2.75 -10.79 9.62
N PRO A 290 -2.95 -11.69 8.63
CA PRO A 290 -2.10 -12.01 7.47
C PRO A 290 -2.56 -11.34 6.16
N ILE A 291 -1.70 -11.31 5.12
CA ILE A 291 -2.05 -10.63 3.86
C ILE A 291 -3.19 -11.27 3.08
N TYR A 292 -3.36 -12.59 3.17
CA TYR A 292 -4.35 -13.31 2.35
C TYR A 292 -5.80 -12.82 2.61
N LYS A 293 -6.06 -12.17 3.75
CA LYS A 293 -7.36 -11.57 4.08
C LYS A 293 -7.66 -10.26 3.35
N VAL A 294 -6.65 -9.66 2.71
CA VAL A 294 -6.72 -8.39 1.99
C VAL A 294 -6.28 -8.50 0.54
N ILE A 295 -5.76 -9.67 0.10
CA ILE A 295 -5.40 -9.94 -1.29
C ILE A 295 -6.59 -9.64 -2.21
N THR A 296 -6.27 -8.97 -3.31
CA THR A 296 -7.19 -8.62 -4.39
C THR A 296 -6.66 -9.17 -5.70
N GLY A 297 -7.55 -9.75 -6.50
CA GLY A 297 -7.17 -10.28 -7.80
C GLY A 297 -6.68 -11.74 -7.75
N ASP A 298 -6.31 -12.25 -8.90
CA ASP A 298 -5.75 -13.59 -9.09
C ASP A 298 -4.28 -13.60 -8.65
N GLU A 299 -3.96 -14.38 -7.60
CA GLU A 299 -2.60 -14.55 -7.09
C GLU A 299 -1.60 -15.07 -8.15
N ASN A 300 -2.11 -15.67 -9.24
CA ASN A 300 -1.29 -16.15 -10.35
C ASN A 300 -1.03 -15.07 -11.41
N SER A 301 -1.76 -13.95 -11.38
CA SER A 301 -1.55 -12.83 -12.29
C SER A 301 -0.48 -11.88 -11.73
N ALA A 302 0.68 -11.84 -12.39
CA ALA A 302 1.77 -10.96 -11.98
C ALA A 302 1.36 -9.47 -11.99
N ASP A 303 0.52 -9.08 -12.95
CA ASP A 303 -0.01 -7.72 -13.09
C ASP A 303 -0.90 -7.33 -11.90
N GLN A 304 -1.85 -8.20 -11.53
CA GLN A 304 -2.74 -7.93 -10.41
C GLN A 304 -2.01 -7.95 -9.07
N MET A 305 -0.99 -8.81 -8.93
CA MET A 305 -0.15 -8.84 -7.73
C MET A 305 0.78 -7.63 -7.64
N ALA A 306 1.29 -7.11 -8.76
CA ALA A 306 2.03 -5.85 -8.78
C ALA A 306 1.14 -4.68 -8.32
N HIS A 307 -0.09 -4.57 -8.84
CA HIS A 307 -1.05 -3.56 -8.40
C HIS A 307 -1.42 -3.67 -6.91
N PHE A 308 -1.52 -4.90 -6.39
CA PHE A 308 -1.72 -5.16 -4.96
C PHE A 308 -0.51 -4.69 -4.14
N CYS A 309 0.70 -5.05 -4.57
CA CYS A 309 1.95 -4.66 -3.93
C CYS A 309 2.15 -3.15 -3.87
N ASN A 310 1.82 -2.43 -4.96
CA ASN A 310 1.88 -0.96 -5.02
C ASN A 310 1.01 -0.28 -3.94
N GLN A 311 0.00 -0.96 -3.39
CA GLN A 311 -0.76 -0.41 -2.26
C GLN A 311 0.07 -0.32 -0.98
N PHE A 312 1.03 -1.21 -0.77
CA PHE A 312 1.97 -1.11 0.36
C PHE A 312 2.96 0.03 0.14
N ASP A 313 3.46 0.21 -1.09
CA ASP A 313 4.36 1.34 -1.43
C ASP A 313 3.70 2.69 -1.19
N ARG A 314 2.40 2.79 -1.51
CA ARG A 314 1.61 3.97 -1.18
C ARG A 314 1.52 4.21 0.33
N VAL A 315 1.32 3.16 1.12
CA VAL A 315 1.26 3.28 2.59
C VAL A 315 2.63 3.68 3.16
N CYS A 316 3.71 3.09 2.65
CA CYS A 316 5.08 3.44 3.01
C CYS A 316 5.37 4.92 2.71
N THR A 317 5.06 5.37 1.50
CA THR A 317 5.31 6.75 1.04
C THR A 317 4.45 7.77 1.78
N ASP A 318 3.14 7.54 1.90
CA ASP A 318 2.21 8.51 2.50
C ASP A 318 2.37 8.65 4.03
N LEU A 319 2.97 7.67 4.70
CA LEU A 319 3.13 7.65 6.17
C LEU A 319 4.58 7.67 6.65
N GLU A 320 5.54 7.54 5.74
CA GLU A 320 6.97 7.36 6.04
C GLU A 320 7.23 6.19 7.03
N ALA A 321 6.32 5.21 7.05
CA ALA A 321 6.30 4.11 8.00
C ALA A 321 6.69 2.80 7.32
N ALA A 322 7.41 1.92 8.01
CA ALA A 322 7.67 0.60 7.48
C ALA A 322 6.38 -0.23 7.43
N VAL A 323 6.19 -1.01 6.36
CA VAL A 323 5.02 -1.89 6.21
C VAL A 323 5.46 -3.34 6.26
N ILE A 324 5.00 -4.08 7.26
CA ILE A 324 5.44 -5.43 7.54
C ILE A 324 4.25 -6.35 7.41
N TYR A 325 4.39 -7.45 6.70
CA TYR A 325 3.25 -8.32 6.46
C TYR A 325 3.66 -9.78 6.35
N CYS A 326 2.73 -10.69 6.64
CA CYS A 326 3.03 -12.12 6.60
C CYS A 326 2.24 -12.87 5.52
N HIS A 327 2.90 -13.86 4.92
CA HIS A 327 2.32 -14.73 3.91
C HIS A 327 2.60 -16.20 4.21
N HIS A 328 1.74 -17.07 3.71
CA HIS A 328 1.95 -18.51 3.82
C HIS A 328 2.87 -19.01 2.70
N HIS A 329 3.55 -20.14 2.94
CA HIS A 329 4.18 -20.88 1.85
C HIS A 329 3.12 -21.53 0.94
N SER A 330 3.51 -21.79 -0.30
CA SER A 330 2.72 -22.68 -1.18
C SER A 330 2.74 -24.11 -0.65
N LYS A 331 1.67 -24.87 -0.91
CA LYS A 331 1.54 -26.28 -0.46
C LYS A 331 2.71 -27.13 -1.00
N GLY A 332 3.32 -27.96 -0.14
CA GLY A 332 4.41 -28.89 -0.48
C GLY A 332 5.68 -28.67 0.36
N TYR A 333 6.56 -29.67 0.45
CA TYR A 333 7.86 -29.55 1.15
C TYR A 333 8.77 -28.56 0.40
N GLN A 334 9.08 -27.42 1.03
CA GLN A 334 9.86 -26.34 0.40
C GLN A 334 11.32 -26.29 0.91
N GLY A 335 11.75 -27.18 1.80
CA GLY A 335 13.07 -27.13 2.45
C GLY A 335 14.26 -27.02 1.48
N GLY A 336 14.16 -27.63 0.29
CA GLY A 336 15.20 -27.60 -0.74
C GLY A 336 15.15 -26.44 -1.74
N LYS A 337 14.19 -25.51 -1.65
CA LYS A 337 14.06 -24.38 -2.58
C LYS A 337 14.67 -23.10 -2.02
N LYS A 338 15.07 -22.17 -2.90
CA LYS A 338 15.50 -20.83 -2.47
C LYS A 338 14.34 -20.12 -1.78
N SER A 339 14.64 -19.31 -0.77
CA SER A 339 13.63 -18.58 0.02
C SER A 339 12.60 -17.82 -0.84
N MET A 340 13.05 -17.21 -1.93
CA MET A 340 12.19 -16.49 -2.87
C MET A 340 11.16 -17.38 -3.57
N ASP A 341 11.42 -18.67 -3.74
CA ASP A 341 10.54 -19.61 -4.43
C ASP A 341 9.50 -20.27 -3.48
N ARG A 342 9.53 -19.92 -2.18
CA ARG A 342 8.70 -20.57 -1.15
C ARG A 342 7.40 -19.82 -0.81
N ALA A 343 7.37 -18.50 -0.97
CA ALA A 343 6.14 -17.72 -0.78
C ALA A 343 5.07 -18.13 -1.81
N SER A 344 3.82 -18.32 -1.39
CA SER A 344 2.73 -18.69 -2.32
C SER A 344 2.30 -17.54 -3.23
N GLY A 345 1.79 -17.86 -4.42
CA GLY A 345 1.38 -16.85 -5.40
C GLY A 345 2.57 -16.36 -6.22
N SER A 346 2.30 -15.67 -7.33
CA SER A 346 3.30 -15.25 -8.33
C SER A 346 4.61 -14.78 -7.70
N GLY A 347 5.76 -15.06 -8.34
CA GLY A 347 7.09 -14.66 -7.85
C GLY A 347 7.29 -13.15 -7.64
N VAL A 348 6.24 -12.33 -7.85
CA VAL A 348 6.14 -10.93 -7.45
C VAL A 348 6.27 -10.80 -5.92
N PHE A 349 5.56 -11.60 -5.11
CA PHE A 349 5.58 -11.44 -3.65
C PHE A 349 6.96 -11.58 -3.01
N ALA A 350 7.81 -12.42 -3.58
CA ALA A 350 9.16 -12.63 -3.09
C ALA A 350 10.19 -11.59 -3.58
N ARG A 351 9.85 -10.83 -4.64
CA ARG A 351 10.72 -9.84 -5.26
C ARG A 351 10.35 -8.40 -4.91
N ASP A 352 9.09 -8.20 -4.57
CA ASP A 352 8.52 -6.91 -4.21
C ASP A 352 9.09 -6.30 -2.91
N PRO A 353 9.20 -7.02 -1.78
CA PRO A 353 9.60 -6.40 -0.51
C PRO A 353 11.10 -6.04 -0.48
N ASP A 354 11.45 -4.99 0.26
CA ASP A 354 12.85 -4.59 0.50
C ASP A 354 13.59 -5.61 1.38
N ALA A 355 12.86 -6.32 2.24
CA ALA A 355 13.40 -7.37 3.10
C ALA A 355 12.48 -8.60 3.16
N LEU A 356 13.06 -9.80 3.18
CA LEU A 356 12.35 -11.07 3.29
C LEU A 356 12.88 -11.86 4.48
N ILE A 357 11.99 -12.21 5.41
CA ILE A 357 12.24 -13.16 6.49
C ILE A 357 11.46 -14.44 6.19
N ASP A 358 12.15 -15.57 6.17
CA ASP A 358 11.56 -16.85 5.81
C ASP A 358 11.70 -17.86 6.96
N LEU A 359 10.57 -18.24 7.52
CA LEU A 359 10.50 -19.24 8.57
C LEU A 359 10.35 -20.62 7.94
N VAL A 360 11.31 -21.50 8.23
CA VAL A 360 11.29 -22.90 7.78
C VAL A 360 11.21 -23.79 9.01
N GLU A 361 10.34 -24.78 8.97
CA GLU A 361 10.26 -25.81 10.00
C GLU A 361 11.49 -26.72 9.89
N LEU A 362 12.18 -26.93 11.01
CA LEU A 362 13.29 -27.86 11.07
C LEU A 362 12.74 -29.29 11.07
N ASP A 363 13.23 -30.12 10.16
CA ASP A 363 12.94 -31.54 10.16
C ASP A 363 13.81 -32.23 11.21
N LEU A 364 13.21 -32.58 12.34
CA LEU A 364 13.88 -33.22 13.47
C LEU A 364 13.76 -34.74 13.32
N THR A 365 14.68 -35.35 12.59
CA THR A 365 14.76 -36.82 12.53
C THR A 365 15.18 -37.39 13.88
N ASP A 366 14.82 -38.64 14.17
CA ASP A 366 15.21 -39.33 15.41
C ASP A 366 16.73 -39.34 15.60
N ASP A 367 17.50 -39.46 14.50
CA ASP A 367 18.95 -39.40 14.51
C ASP A 367 19.47 -38.01 14.92
N LEU A 368 18.86 -36.94 14.41
CA LEU A 368 19.27 -35.56 14.70
C LEU A 368 18.88 -35.15 16.12
N LEU A 369 17.69 -35.55 16.57
CA LEU A 369 17.25 -35.39 17.95
C LEU A 369 18.17 -36.18 18.91
N GLY A 370 18.49 -37.42 18.57
CA GLY A 370 19.42 -38.25 19.33
C GLY A 370 20.82 -37.64 19.40
N HIS A 371 21.30 -37.04 18.32
CA HIS A 371 22.58 -36.34 18.29
C HIS A 371 22.60 -35.11 19.20
N GLU A 372 21.58 -34.25 19.14
CA GLU A 372 21.49 -33.06 19.99
C GLU A 372 21.35 -33.43 21.48
N LEU A 373 20.53 -34.44 21.81
CA LEU A 373 20.42 -34.95 23.19
C LEU A 373 21.76 -35.51 23.70
N ASN A 374 22.50 -36.21 22.84
CA ASN A 374 23.81 -36.75 23.16
C ASN A 374 24.83 -35.62 23.41
N GLN A 375 24.86 -34.59 22.56
CA GLN A 375 25.70 -33.41 22.79
C GLN A 375 25.32 -32.66 24.07
N ALA A 376 24.03 -32.43 24.32
CA ALA A 376 23.55 -31.72 25.51
C ALA A 376 23.92 -32.44 26.80
N GLU A 377 23.85 -33.77 26.80
CA GLU A 377 24.28 -34.61 27.91
C GLU A 377 25.81 -34.62 28.08
N ALA A 378 26.57 -34.79 26.99
CA ALA A 378 28.02 -34.76 27.04
C ALA A 378 28.56 -33.42 27.58
N ARG A 379 27.94 -32.30 27.19
CA ARG A 379 28.25 -30.96 27.73
C ARG A 379 27.93 -30.86 29.22
N ALA A 380 26.75 -31.31 29.65
CA ALA A 380 26.38 -31.29 31.06
C ALA A 380 27.34 -32.12 31.93
N ILE A 381 27.76 -33.30 31.45
CA ILE A 381 28.76 -34.13 32.14
C ILE A 381 30.12 -33.42 32.16
N THR A 382 30.53 -32.85 31.03
CA THR A 382 31.78 -32.09 30.90
C THR A 382 31.86 -30.97 31.92
N ASP A 383 30.81 -30.15 32.05
CA ASP A 383 30.77 -29.03 32.98
C ASP A 383 30.97 -29.48 34.43
N VAL A 384 30.38 -30.61 34.82
CA VAL A 384 30.53 -31.16 36.18
C VAL A 384 31.93 -31.75 36.40
N ILE A 385 32.50 -32.45 35.42
CA ILE A 385 33.89 -32.95 35.51
C ILE A 385 34.86 -31.77 35.60
N ARG A 386 34.73 -30.74 34.75
CA ARG A 386 35.59 -29.55 34.79
C ARG A 386 35.48 -28.80 36.11
N LYS A 387 34.30 -28.78 36.72
CA LYS A 387 34.05 -28.13 38.02
C LYS A 387 34.75 -28.85 39.17
N TYR A 388 34.76 -30.18 39.20
CA TYR A 388 35.22 -30.95 40.36
C TYR A 388 36.55 -31.68 40.19
N ASN A 389 36.95 -31.97 38.96
CA ASN A 389 38.18 -32.69 38.65
C ASN A 389 38.77 -32.21 37.30
N ARG A 390 39.28 -30.98 37.33
CA ARG A 390 39.85 -30.32 36.14
C ARG A 390 41.07 -31.04 35.58
N GLN A 391 41.88 -31.64 36.45
CA GLN A 391 43.05 -32.42 36.02
C GLN A 391 42.64 -33.61 35.15
N HIS A 392 41.65 -34.41 35.59
CA HIS A 392 41.14 -35.53 34.78
C HIS A 392 40.56 -35.04 33.44
N TYR A 393 39.89 -33.89 33.42
CA TYR A 393 39.41 -33.31 32.17
C TYR A 393 40.56 -32.97 31.21
N ASP A 394 41.60 -32.29 31.70
CA ASP A 394 42.71 -31.82 30.84
C ASP A 394 43.62 -32.97 30.38
N GLU A 395 43.76 -34.04 31.17
CA GLU A 395 44.67 -35.17 30.90
C GLU A 395 44.01 -36.36 30.19
N GLU A 396 42.74 -36.65 30.48
CA GLU A 396 42.09 -37.91 30.09
C GLU A 396 40.91 -37.74 29.12
N VAL A 397 40.34 -36.55 28.96
CA VAL A 397 39.17 -36.33 28.09
C VAL A 397 39.62 -35.78 26.74
N SER A 398 39.40 -36.56 25.66
CA SER A 398 39.73 -36.13 24.30
C SER A 398 38.61 -35.30 23.66
N GLN A 399 38.92 -34.63 22.55
CA GLN A 399 37.89 -33.90 21.77
C GLN A 399 36.79 -34.83 21.23
N ASP A 400 37.11 -36.08 20.92
CA ASP A 400 36.13 -37.07 20.43
C ASP A 400 35.18 -37.51 21.56
N ASP A 401 35.67 -37.59 22.80
CA ASP A 401 34.85 -37.95 23.96
C ASP A 401 33.79 -36.89 24.25
N LEU A 402 34.11 -35.61 24.04
CA LEU A 402 33.19 -34.48 24.25
C LEU A 402 31.94 -34.54 23.35
N CYS A 403 32.00 -35.29 22.25
CA CYS A 403 30.90 -35.51 21.33
C CYS A 403 30.09 -36.78 21.64
N SER A 404 30.41 -37.49 22.73
CA SER A 404 29.84 -38.79 23.06
C SER A 404 29.48 -38.91 24.55
N ALA A 405 28.19 -38.75 24.85
CA ALA A 405 27.62 -38.95 26.17
C ALA A 405 27.99 -40.31 26.81
N PRO A 406 28.00 -41.45 26.07
CA PRO A 406 28.51 -42.71 26.62
C PRO A 406 29.95 -42.64 27.11
N GLN A 407 30.86 -42.01 26.35
CA GLN A 407 32.26 -41.84 26.78
C GLN A 407 32.38 -40.87 27.95
N MET A 408 31.67 -39.76 27.91
CA MET A 408 31.63 -38.82 29.04
C MET A 408 31.11 -39.48 30.33
N ARG A 409 30.12 -40.39 30.24
CA ARG A 409 29.66 -41.18 31.39
C ARG A 409 30.75 -42.12 31.94
N ILE A 410 31.66 -42.62 31.09
CA ILE A 410 32.80 -43.43 31.52
C ILE A 410 33.80 -42.55 32.28
N HIS A 411 34.18 -41.38 31.74
CA HIS A 411 35.05 -40.45 32.46
C HIS A 411 34.44 -40.00 33.78
N ALA A 412 33.13 -39.74 33.82
CA ALA A 412 32.43 -39.34 35.05
C ALA A 412 32.53 -40.38 36.17
N LYS A 413 32.50 -41.69 35.85
CA LYS A 413 32.64 -42.76 36.86
C LYS A 413 34.02 -42.76 37.53
N THR A 414 35.05 -42.37 36.80
CA THR A 414 36.42 -42.30 37.31
C THR A 414 36.69 -40.95 37.99
N ALA A 415 36.17 -39.86 37.42
CA ALA A 415 36.50 -38.50 37.82
C ALA A 415 35.68 -37.96 38.99
N LEU A 416 34.48 -38.50 39.24
CA LEU A 416 33.51 -37.97 40.20
C LEU A 416 33.22 -38.95 41.35
N ASN A 417 33.08 -38.41 42.57
CA ASN A 417 32.64 -39.18 43.74
C ASN A 417 31.09 -39.21 43.87
N GLY A 418 30.56 -40.01 44.81
CA GLY A 418 29.12 -40.25 44.93
C GLY A 418 28.21 -39.00 45.04
N PRO A 419 28.56 -37.97 45.83
CA PRO A 419 27.85 -36.69 45.82
C PRO A 419 27.92 -35.95 44.47
N GLN A 420 29.11 -35.85 43.86
CA GLN A 420 29.31 -35.17 42.58
C GLN A 420 28.59 -35.87 41.42
N ALA A 421 28.56 -37.21 41.43
CA ALA A 421 27.84 -38.01 40.45
C ALA A 421 26.32 -37.78 40.51
N ARG A 422 25.75 -37.51 41.70
CA ARG A 422 24.34 -37.13 41.85
C ARG A 422 24.05 -35.74 41.26
N GLU A 423 24.96 -34.79 41.43
CA GLU A 423 24.86 -33.48 40.78
C GLU A 423 24.93 -33.60 39.26
N MET A 424 25.85 -34.41 38.74
CA MET A 424 25.92 -34.71 37.30
C MET A 424 24.62 -35.30 36.75
N GLN A 425 24.02 -36.27 37.45
CA GLN A 425 22.76 -36.86 37.02
C GLN A 425 21.63 -35.83 36.97
N SER A 426 21.53 -34.94 37.96
CA SER A 426 20.56 -33.84 37.95
C SER A 426 20.82 -32.82 36.84
N ALA A 427 22.09 -32.51 36.54
CA ALA A 427 22.48 -31.64 35.43
C ALA A 427 22.10 -32.24 34.07
N VAL A 428 22.31 -33.55 33.88
CA VAL A 428 21.91 -34.28 32.66
C VAL A 428 20.39 -34.27 32.48
N GLU A 429 19.63 -34.53 33.55
CA GLU A 429 18.16 -34.50 33.50
C GLU A 429 17.63 -33.11 33.17
N THR A 430 18.23 -32.07 33.74
CA THR A 430 17.89 -30.68 33.44
C THR A 430 18.24 -30.33 31.99
N SER A 431 19.41 -30.74 31.51
CA SER A 431 19.88 -30.50 30.14
C SER A 431 19.00 -31.17 29.09
N ARG A 432 18.50 -32.39 29.35
CA ARG A 432 17.57 -33.09 28.45
C ARG A 432 16.16 -32.48 28.40
N ALA A 433 15.77 -31.73 29.44
CA ALA A 433 14.45 -31.13 29.53
C ALA A 433 14.39 -29.70 28.95
N ALA A 434 15.53 -29.01 28.90
CA ALA A 434 15.70 -27.69 28.29
C ALA A 434 15.83 -27.80 26.77
#